data_AF-A0A6V9YX59-F1
#
_entry.id   AF-A0A6V9YX59-F1
#
_cell.length_a   1.000
_cell.length_b   1.000
_cell.length_c   1.000
_cell.angle_alpha   90.00
_cell.angle_beta   90.00
_cell.angle_gamma   90.00
#
_symmetry.space_group_name_H-M   'P 1'
#
loop_
_entity.id
_entity.type
_entity.pdbx_description
1 polymer ?
#
loop_
_entity_poly.entity_id
_entity_poly.type
_entity_poly.pdbx_seq_one_letter_code
_entity_poly.pdbx_strand_id
1 'polypeptide(L)'
;TNEKVDKNTADIATNTDSINQNTADITANTDSINQNTTDIAANTTSINQNTTDIATNTTNINNLSDSITGLTDDALLWDAASGAFSAKHNGSDSK
;
A
#
# COMPACT_ATOMS: atom_id res chain seq x y z
N THR A 1 44.16 49.33 -15.06
CA THR A 1 45.32 48.81 -14.30
C THR A 1 45.32 47.30 -14.40
N ASN A 2 46.49 46.67 -14.34
CA ASN A 2 46.60 45.21 -14.32
C ASN A 2 45.88 44.59 -13.12
N GLU A 3 45.80 45.30 -11.98
CA GLU A 3 45.05 44.88 -10.79
C GLU A 3 43.58 44.51 -11.06
N LYS A 4 42.88 45.23 -11.95
CA LYS A 4 41.50 44.88 -12.32
C LYS A 4 41.43 43.57 -13.11
N VAL A 5 42.43 43.30 -13.94
CA VAL A 5 42.54 42.06 -14.72
C VAL A 5 42.81 40.88 -13.80
N ASP A 6 43.71 41.05 -12.82
CA ASP A 6 44.02 40.02 -11.83
C ASP A 6 42.79 39.69 -10.98
N LYS A 7 42.05 40.71 -10.53
CA LYS A 7 40.79 40.52 -9.79
C LYS A 7 39.75 39.76 -10.61
N ASN A 8 39.53 40.17 -11.86
CA ASN A 8 38.61 39.46 -12.75
C ASN A 8 39.03 38.00 -12.97
N THR A 9 40.33 37.73 -13.08
CA THR A 9 40.86 36.37 -13.25
C THR A 9 40.55 35.50 -12.02
N ALA A 10 40.74 36.04 -10.81
CA ALA A 10 40.40 35.35 -9.58
C ALA A 10 38.88 35.11 -9.42
N ASP A 11 38.06 36.08 -9.81
CA ASP A 11 36.59 35.96 -9.76
C ASP A 11 36.09 34.91 -10.76
N ILE A 12 36.69 34.84 -11.96
CA ILE A 12 36.39 33.80 -12.95
C ILE A 12 36.76 32.42 -12.43
N ALA A 13 37.92 32.26 -11.80
CA ALA A 13 38.34 30.98 -11.21
C ALA A 13 37.34 30.54 -10.12
N THR A 14 36.97 31.45 -9.21
CA THR A 14 35.98 31.19 -8.16
C THR A 14 34.62 30.78 -8.76
N ASN A 15 34.15 31.50 -9.79
CA ASN A 15 32.89 31.15 -10.47
C ASN A 15 32.98 29.77 -11.15
N THR A 16 34.13 29.42 -11.71
CA THR A 16 34.37 28.10 -12.32
C THR A 16 34.22 27.01 -11.26
N ASP A 17 34.82 27.19 -10.08
CA ASP A 17 34.71 26.24 -8.97
C ASP A 17 33.26 26.11 -8.47
N SER A 18 32.54 27.22 -8.32
CA SER A 18 31.12 27.21 -7.96
C SER A 18 30.25 26.48 -9.00
N ILE A 19 30.51 26.66 -10.29
CA ILE A 19 29.79 25.97 -11.37
C ILE A 19 30.07 24.46 -11.32
N ASN A 20 31.33 24.08 -11.08
CA ASN A 20 31.70 22.67 -10.94
C ASN A 20 31.01 22.02 -9.74
N GLN A 21 30.94 22.71 -8.60
CA GLN A 21 30.21 22.23 -7.42
C GLN A 21 28.70 22.08 -7.71
N ASN A 22 28.08 23.09 -8.33
CA ASN A 22 26.66 23.01 -8.70
C ASN A 22 26.40 21.83 -9.67
N THR A 23 27.33 21.55 -10.57
CA THR A 23 27.23 20.40 -11.49
C THR A 23 27.26 19.07 -10.72
N ALA A 24 28.12 18.95 -9.72
CA ALA A 24 28.18 17.78 -8.85
C ALA A 24 26.89 17.62 -8.03
N ASP A 25 26.38 18.71 -7.45
CA ASP A 25 25.14 18.69 -6.65
C ASP A 25 23.92 18.32 -7.50
N ILE A 26 23.82 18.82 -8.75
CA ILE A 26 22.77 18.45 -9.70
C ILE A 26 22.84 16.96 -10.04
N THR A 27 24.05 16.43 -10.21
CA THR A 27 24.25 14.99 -10.49
C THR A 27 23.76 14.15 -9.32
N ALA A 28 24.16 14.48 -8.09
CA ALA A 28 23.72 13.78 -6.88
C ALA A 28 22.19 13.86 -6.67
N ASN A 29 21.59 15.01 -6.97
CA ASN A 29 20.12 15.17 -6.93
C ASN A 29 19.43 14.31 -7.99
N THR A 30 20.01 14.20 -9.19
CA THR A 30 19.48 13.35 -10.26
C THR A 30 19.50 11.88 -9.84
N ASP A 31 20.59 11.42 -9.23
CA ASP A 31 20.70 10.05 -8.70
C ASP A 31 19.66 9.78 -7.60
N SER A 32 19.48 10.73 -6.68
CA SER A 32 18.48 10.64 -5.61
C SER A 32 17.05 10.58 -6.16
N ILE A 33 16.74 11.36 -7.19
CA ILE A 33 15.43 11.33 -7.87
C ILE A 33 15.19 9.99 -8.57
N ASN A 34 16.21 9.43 -9.21
CA ASN A 34 16.12 8.12 -9.86
C ASN A 34 15.90 6.99 -8.84
N GLN A 35 16.55 7.06 -7.67
CA GLN A 35 16.31 6.13 -6.58
C GLN A 35 14.88 6.25 -6.05
N ASN A 36 14.40 7.47 -5.77
CA ASN A 36 13.02 7.69 -5.35
C ASN A 36 12.00 7.16 -6.37
N THR A 37 12.28 7.30 -7.66
CA THR A 37 11.43 6.76 -8.73
C THR A 37 11.34 5.22 -8.65
N THR A 38 12.47 4.56 -8.39
CA THR A 38 12.54 3.11 -8.21
C THR A 38 11.77 2.66 -6.96
N ASP A 39 11.94 3.36 -5.84
CA ASP A 39 11.26 3.06 -4.58
C ASP A 39 9.74 3.24 -4.69
N ILE A 40 9.28 4.28 -5.39
CA ILE A 40 7.86 4.52 -5.66
C ILE A 40 7.26 3.38 -6.52
N ALA A 41 8.00 2.89 -7.52
CA ALA A 41 7.54 1.77 -8.35
C ALA A 41 7.42 0.46 -7.54
N ALA A 42 8.39 0.21 -6.65
CA ALA A 42 8.34 -0.93 -5.73
C ALA A 42 7.12 -0.82 -4.78
N ASN A 43 6.90 0.36 -4.19
CA ASN A 43 5.73 0.61 -3.34
C ASN A 43 4.41 0.42 -4.08
N THR A 44 4.33 0.87 -5.34
CA THR A 44 3.15 0.68 -6.19
C THR A 44 2.85 -0.81 -6.39
N THR A 45 3.90 -1.63 -6.62
CA THR A 45 3.77 -3.08 -6.76
C THR A 45 3.23 -3.72 -5.48
N SER A 46 3.80 -3.36 -4.33
CA SER A 46 3.35 -3.86 -3.01
C SER A 46 1.91 -3.46 -2.69
N ILE A 47 1.50 -2.23 -3.03
CA ILE A 47 0.12 -1.78 -2.85
C ILE A 47 -0.84 -2.61 -3.70
N ASN A 48 -0.51 -2.86 -4.97
CA ASN A 48 -1.34 -3.68 -5.85
C ASN A 48 -1.48 -5.13 -5.36
N GLN A 49 -0.41 -5.69 -4.79
CA GLN A 49 -0.46 -7.01 -4.15
C GLN A 49 -1.40 -6.99 -2.95
N ASN A 50 -1.26 -6.00 -2.05
CA ASN A 50 -2.15 -5.86 -0.90
C ASN A 50 -3.62 -5.70 -1.32
N THR A 51 -3.91 -4.97 -2.40
CA THR A 51 -5.27 -4.86 -2.95
C THR A 51 -5.82 -6.22 -3.38
N THR A 52 -5.00 -7.04 -4.03
CA THR A 52 -5.38 -8.39 -4.47
C THR A 52 -5.62 -9.33 -3.28
N ASP A 53 -4.76 -9.26 -2.27
CA ASP A 53 -4.87 -10.08 -1.05
C ASP A 53 -6.13 -9.70 -0.26
N ILE A 54 -6.44 -8.40 -0.15
CA ILE A 54 -7.66 -7.91 0.49
C ILE A 54 -8.91 -8.43 -0.25
N ALA A 55 -8.95 -8.38 -1.58
CA ALA A 55 -10.08 -8.89 -2.36
C ALA A 55 -10.28 -10.41 -2.16
N THR A 56 -9.18 -11.15 -2.07
CA THR A 56 -9.19 -12.59 -1.76
C THR A 56 -9.75 -12.83 -0.36
N ASN A 57 -9.29 -12.06 0.64
CA ASN A 57 -9.80 -12.16 2.01
C ASN A 57 -11.28 -11.81 2.10
N THR A 58 -11.77 -10.79 1.38
CA THR A 58 -13.19 -10.47 1.29
C THR A 58 -14.00 -11.65 0.75
N THR A 59 -13.52 -12.30 -0.31
CA THR A 59 -14.17 -13.49 -0.88
C THR A 59 -14.24 -14.64 0.13
N ASN A 60 -13.12 -14.91 0.82
CA ASN A 60 -13.06 -15.96 1.83
C ASN A 60 -14.02 -15.69 3.00
N ILE A 61 -14.09 -14.44 3.47
CA ILE A 61 -15.01 -14.03 4.54
C ILE A 61 -16.46 -14.25 4.13
N ASN A 62 -16.84 -13.89 2.90
CA ASN A 62 -18.19 -14.11 2.40
C ASN A 62 -18.52 -15.62 2.35
N ASN A 63 -17.61 -16.44 1.82
CA ASN A 63 -17.80 -17.90 1.79
C ASN A 63 -17.95 -18.51 3.19
N LEU A 64 -17.19 -18.02 4.16
CA LEU A 64 -17.32 -18.43 5.56
C LEU A 64 -18.65 -17.99 6.15
N SER A 65 -19.09 -16.76 5.86
CA SER A 65 -20.41 -16.25 6.28
C SER A 65 -21.53 -17.12 5.73
N ASP A 66 -21.51 -17.45 4.44
CA ASP A 66 -22.50 -18.32 3.79
C ASP A 66 -22.51 -19.71 4.42
N SER A 67 -21.32 -20.27 4.70
CA SER A 67 -21.19 -21.56 5.37
C SER A 67 -21.77 -21.54 6.78
N ILE A 68 -21.54 -20.47 7.56
CA ILE A 68 -22.11 -20.29 8.90
C ILE A 68 -23.63 -20.17 8.84
N THR A 69 -24.17 -19.43 7.87
CA THR A 69 -25.62 -19.34 7.66
C THR A 69 -26.21 -20.71 7.35
N GLY A 70 -25.61 -21.48 6.43
CA GLY A 70 -26.06 -22.84 6.12
C GLY A 70 -26.03 -23.77 7.33
N LEU A 71 -24.95 -23.73 8.13
CA LEU A 71 -24.87 -24.50 9.38
C LEU A 71 -25.94 -24.08 10.40
N THR A 72 -26.31 -22.80 10.44
CA THR A 72 -27.34 -22.28 11.34
C THR A 72 -28.73 -22.75 10.91
N ASP A 73 -28.99 -22.79 9.59
CA ASP A 73 -30.24 -23.28 9.03
C ASP A 73 -30.41 -24.80 9.26
N ASP A 74 -29.33 -25.58 9.16
CA ASP A 74 -29.35 -27.03 9.35
C ASP A 74 -29.31 -27.49 10.82
N ALA A 75 -28.88 -26.63 11.75
CA ALA A 75 -28.70 -27.00 13.14
C ALA A 75 -30.02 -27.19 13.90
N LEU A 76 -30.06 -28.19 14.80
CA LEU A 76 -31.07 -28.24 15.86
C LEU A 76 -30.76 -27.14 16.88
N LEU A 77 -31.48 -26.03 16.80
CA LEU A 77 -31.29 -24.89 17.71
C LEU A 77 -32.12 -25.07 18.98
N TRP A 78 -31.57 -24.65 20.11
CA TRP A 78 -32.31 -24.65 21.38
C TRP A 78 -33.46 -23.63 21.34
N ASP A 79 -34.70 -24.10 21.48
CA ASP A 79 -35.88 -23.27 21.64
C ASP A 79 -36.18 -23.11 23.13
N ALA A 80 -35.90 -21.90 23.64
CA ALA A 80 -36.12 -21.57 25.03
C ALA A 80 -37.61 -21.55 25.42
N ALA A 81 -38.52 -21.35 24.47
CA ALA A 81 -39.96 -21.33 24.74
C ALA A 81 -40.51 -22.75 24.96
N SER A 82 -40.01 -23.73 24.21
CA SER A 82 -40.36 -25.14 24.40
C SER A 82 -39.49 -25.87 25.42
N GLY A 83 -38.35 -25.29 25.81
CA GLY A 83 -37.37 -25.94 26.69
C GLY A 83 -36.75 -27.19 26.06
N ALA A 84 -36.58 -27.19 24.73
CA ALA A 84 -36.09 -28.32 23.96
C ALA A 84 -35.35 -27.86 22.70
N PHE A 85 -34.54 -28.73 22.10
CA PHE A 85 -34.02 -28.50 20.76
C PHE A 85 -35.16 -28.58 19.73
N SER A 86 -35.23 -27.59 18.84
CA SER A 86 -36.25 -27.49 17.80
C SER A 86 -35.77 -28.10 16.49
N ALA A 87 -36.56 -29.01 15.94
CA ALA A 87 -36.36 -29.57 14.60
C ALA A 87 -37.15 -28.82 13.52
N LYS A 88 -37.49 -27.55 13.78
CA LYS A 88 -38.17 -26.69 12.82
C LYS A 88 -37.18 -26.18 11.78
N HIS A 89 -37.55 -26.28 10.51
CA HIS A 89 -36.78 -25.72 9.40
C HIS A 89 -37.60 -24.62 8.71
N ASN A 90 -37.04 -23.41 8.59
CA ASN A 90 -37.73 -22.22 8.07
C ASN A 90 -39.14 -22.01 8.69
N GLY A 91 -39.24 -22.18 10.02
CA GLY A 91 -40.48 -22.00 10.79
C GLY A 91 -41.51 -23.14 10.69
N SER A 92 -41.23 -24.20 9.94
CA SER A 92 -42.11 -25.37 9.81
C SER A 92 -41.59 -26.54 10.62
N ASP A 93 -42.49 -27.27 11.30
CA ASP A 93 -42.14 -28.53 11.95
C ASP A 93 -41.62 -29.54 10.92
N SER A 94 -40.65 -30.35 11.32
CA SER A 94 -40.21 -31.48 10.49
C SER A 94 -41.36 -32.47 10.27
N LYS A 95 -41.42 -33.03 9.06
CA LYS A 95 -42.41 -34.06 8.70
C LYS A 95 -42.07 -35.42 9.30
#